data_AF-A0A3A2Z373-F1
#
_entry.id   AF-A0A3A2Z373-F1
#
_cell.length_a   1.000
_cell.length_b   1.000
_cell.length_c   1.000
_cell.angle_alpha   90.00
_cell.angle_beta   90.00
_cell.angle_gamma   90.00
#
_symmetry.space_group_name_H-M   'P 1'
#
loop_
_entity.id
_entity.type
_entity.pdbx_description
1 polymer ?
#
loop_
_entity_poly.entity_id
_entity_poly.type
_entity_poly.pdbx_seq_one_letter_code
_entity_poly.pdbx_strand_id
1 'polypeptide(L)'
;MENHLTVNYPPAPPGSTTDDQEILDNIDGRLHGPMKGFIEKYIGIFQYVHRDTSLEIQAAGRLIGRCAVPSAAPLPDNFLQWFSVYLSRKRDGARGWWNISSDNVACENESAGDGTRLLLNMATSPACNEVQTGWDSVQVIGQFYRHACVSYQDGLLRLCRSAYQVSASQPTRFFLHGFYMRGSLIELWVFDRSGLYCSDVFDVEETSSNSSRLFSATSG
;
A
#
# COMPACT_ATOMS: atom_id res chain seq x y z
N MET A 1 -27.11 -51.47 -0.57
CA MET A 1 -27.31 -50.68 -1.81
C MET A 1 -27.70 -49.29 -1.34
N GLU A 2 -26.69 -48.49 -1.00
CA GLU A 2 -26.87 -47.20 -0.32
C GLU A 2 -27.02 -46.09 -1.37
N ASN A 3 -28.15 -45.39 -1.31
CA ASN A 3 -28.48 -44.30 -2.21
C ASN A 3 -27.71 -43.04 -1.78
N HIS A 4 -26.63 -42.71 -2.48
CA HIS A 4 -25.95 -41.42 -2.35
C HIS A 4 -26.87 -40.32 -2.91
N LEU A 5 -27.46 -39.52 -2.02
CA LEU A 5 -28.09 -38.25 -2.38
C LEU A 5 -26.99 -37.27 -2.81
N THR A 6 -26.90 -37.01 -4.11
CA THR A 6 -26.03 -35.99 -4.68
C THR A 6 -26.61 -34.61 -4.31
N VAL A 7 -26.03 -33.98 -3.28
CA VAL A 7 -26.31 -32.58 -2.98
C VAL A 7 -25.64 -31.73 -4.07
N ASN A 8 -26.44 -31.23 -5.00
CA ASN A 8 -26.01 -30.25 -5.99
C ASN A 8 -25.71 -28.94 -5.28
N TYR A 9 -24.43 -28.67 -5.03
CA TYR A 9 -23.99 -27.32 -4.69
C TYR A 9 -24.12 -26.44 -5.95
N PRO A 10 -24.75 -25.25 -5.86
CA PRO A 10 -24.71 -24.31 -6.96
C PRO A 10 -23.25 -23.93 -7.25
N PRO A 11 -22.88 -23.74 -8.53
CA PRO A 11 -21.54 -23.29 -8.88
C PRO A 11 -21.26 -21.93 -8.21
N ALA A 12 -20.08 -21.80 -7.63
CA ALA A 12 -19.63 -20.53 -7.04
C ALA A 12 -19.77 -19.40 -8.08
N PRO A 13 -20.28 -18.22 -7.69
CA PRO A 13 -20.45 -17.12 -8.63
C PRO A 13 -19.09 -16.69 -9.20
N PRO A 14 -19.02 -16.35 -10.50
CA PRO A 14 -17.81 -15.88 -11.13
C PRO A 14 -17.34 -14.58 -10.47
N GLY A 15 -16.04 -14.53 -10.16
CA GLY A 15 -15.31 -13.45 -9.47
C GLY A 15 -16.09 -12.18 -9.17
N SER A 16 -16.54 -12.04 -7.92
CA SER A 16 -17.22 -10.84 -7.42
C SER A 16 -16.29 -9.64 -7.56
N THR A 17 -16.54 -8.78 -8.54
CA THR A 17 -16.22 -7.37 -8.40
C THR A 17 -17.03 -6.88 -7.21
N THR A 18 -16.38 -6.70 -6.07
CA THR A 18 -17.01 -6.09 -4.88
C THR A 18 -17.69 -4.79 -5.31
N ASP A 19 -18.95 -4.64 -4.94
CA ASP A 19 -19.70 -3.41 -5.24
C ASP A 19 -19.10 -2.27 -4.43
N ASP A 20 -18.93 -1.11 -5.05
CA ASP A 20 -18.43 0.08 -4.36
C ASP A 20 -19.31 0.47 -3.20
N GLN A 21 -20.62 0.27 -3.36
CA GLN A 21 -21.58 0.53 -2.31
C GLN A 21 -21.31 -0.32 -1.07
N GLU A 22 -20.97 -1.60 -1.25
CA GLU A 22 -20.63 -2.50 -0.14
C GLU A 22 -19.38 -2.00 0.61
N ILE A 23 -18.37 -1.51 -0.10
CA ILE A 23 -17.17 -0.96 0.53
C ILE A 23 -17.51 0.32 1.28
N LEU A 24 -18.30 1.22 0.68
CA LEU A 24 -18.73 2.47 1.30
C LEU A 24 -19.53 2.21 2.57
N ASP A 25 -20.48 1.29 2.53
CA ASP A 25 -21.30 0.90 3.69
C ASP A 25 -20.43 0.31 4.81
N ASN A 26 -19.39 -0.46 4.45
CA ASN A 26 -18.48 -1.06 5.43
C ASN A 26 -17.57 -0.05 6.14
N ILE A 27 -17.23 1.06 5.47
CA ILE A 27 -16.37 2.11 6.04
C ILE A 27 -17.16 3.25 6.68
N ASP A 28 -18.46 3.35 6.42
CA ASP A 28 -19.31 4.40 6.99
C ASP A 28 -19.26 4.38 8.53
N GLY A 29 -19.00 5.55 9.12
CA GLY A 29 -18.80 5.71 10.56
C GLY A 29 -17.55 5.02 11.16
N ARG A 30 -16.68 4.41 10.35
CA ARG A 30 -15.47 3.67 10.78
C ARG A 30 -14.16 4.27 10.28
N LEU A 31 -14.20 5.50 9.79
CA LEU A 31 -13.03 6.28 9.42
C LEU A 31 -12.52 7.08 10.63
N HIS A 32 -11.28 6.83 11.04
CA HIS A 32 -10.67 7.42 12.23
C HIS A 32 -9.41 8.21 11.84
N GLY A 33 -9.49 9.53 11.89
CA GLY A 33 -8.30 10.37 11.79
C GLY A 33 -8.59 11.79 11.33
N PRO A 34 -7.53 12.59 11.10
CA PRO A 34 -6.13 12.20 11.31
C PRO A 34 -5.81 11.95 12.80
N MET A 35 -5.03 10.90 13.09
CA MET A 35 -4.69 10.52 14.46
C MET A 35 -3.33 11.08 14.90
N LYS A 36 -3.33 11.85 16.00
CA LYS A 36 -2.08 12.27 16.64
C LYS A 36 -1.28 11.06 17.12
N GLY A 37 0.02 11.03 16.81
CA GLY A 37 0.91 9.94 17.19
C GLY A 37 0.75 8.67 16.33
N PHE A 38 0.04 8.74 15.20
CA PHE A 38 -0.18 7.59 14.31
C PHE A 38 1.12 6.88 13.93
N ILE A 39 2.14 7.64 13.50
CA ILE A 39 3.44 7.09 13.07
C ILE A 39 4.07 6.29 14.20
N GLU A 40 4.14 6.85 15.40
CA GLU A 40 4.74 6.20 16.57
C GLU A 40 3.99 4.91 16.93
N LYS A 41 2.66 4.92 16.82
CA LYS A 41 1.80 3.79 17.19
C LYS A 41 1.81 2.65 16.17
N TYR A 42 1.70 2.97 14.89
CA TYR A 42 1.37 1.98 13.85
C TYR A 42 2.51 1.66 12.90
N ILE A 43 3.43 2.60 12.70
CA ILE A 43 4.56 2.44 11.79
C ILE A 43 5.80 2.06 12.61
N GLY A 44 5.95 2.63 13.81
CA GLY A 44 7.04 2.37 14.74
C GLY A 44 8.01 3.54 14.88
N ILE A 45 8.80 3.50 15.96
CA ILE A 45 9.84 4.49 16.25
C ILE A 45 11.11 4.09 15.50
N PHE A 46 11.16 4.41 14.22
CA PHE A 46 12.40 4.30 13.45
C PHE A 46 13.18 5.61 13.54
N GLN A 47 14.44 5.50 13.92
CA GLN A 47 15.40 6.60 13.81
C GLN A 47 16.06 6.50 12.44
N TYR A 48 15.94 7.59 11.69
CA TYR A 48 16.49 7.72 10.36
C TYR A 48 17.74 8.60 10.43
N VAL A 49 18.90 7.99 10.27
CA VAL A 49 20.18 8.70 10.30
C VAL A 49 20.69 8.80 8.88
N HIS A 50 20.81 10.03 8.38
CA HIS A 50 21.40 10.29 7.08
C HIS A 50 22.93 10.18 7.20
N ARG A 51 23.54 9.24 6.47
CA ARG A 51 25.00 9.13 6.30
C ARG A 51 25.33 9.25 4.83
N ASP A 52 25.89 10.39 4.45
CA ASP A 52 26.32 10.74 3.10
C ASP A 52 25.23 10.47 2.04
N THR A 53 25.23 9.28 1.43
CA THR A 53 24.30 8.85 0.37
C THR A 53 23.35 7.71 0.79
N SER A 54 23.31 7.40 2.09
CA SER A 54 22.54 6.28 2.65
C SER A 54 21.76 6.70 3.89
N LEU A 55 20.53 6.21 4.00
CA LEU A 55 19.70 6.32 5.19
C LEU A 55 19.87 5.04 6.01
N GLU A 56 20.41 5.19 7.21
CA GLU A 56 20.43 4.13 8.20
C GLU A 56 19.09 4.12 8.95
N ILE A 57 18.41 2.99 8.88
CA ILE A 57 17.16 2.75 9.61
C ILE A 57 17.54 2.05 10.90
N GLN A 58 17.32 2.71 12.03
CA GLN A 58 17.56 2.14 13.35
C GLN A 58 16.25 1.99 14.10
N ALA A 59 16.09 0.90 14.85
CA ALA A 59 15.07 0.81 15.89
C ALA A 59 15.72 0.35 17.19
N ALA A 60 15.32 0.98 18.30
CA ALA A 60 15.89 0.72 19.63
C ALA A 60 17.44 0.71 19.66
N GLY A 61 18.09 1.59 18.88
CA GLY A 61 19.55 1.71 18.80
C GLY A 61 20.26 0.63 17.98
N ARG A 62 19.53 -0.27 17.31
CA ARG A 62 20.09 -1.29 16.41
C ARG A 62 19.83 -0.92 14.95
N LEU A 63 20.86 -1.03 14.11
CA LEU A 63 20.74 -0.89 12.66
C LEU A 63 19.88 -2.04 12.10
N ILE A 64 18.71 -1.69 11.55
CA ILE A 64 17.75 -2.61 10.93
C ILE A 64 17.92 -2.65 9.41
N GLY A 65 18.38 -1.55 8.81
CA GLY A 65 18.63 -1.53 7.38
C GLY A 65 19.44 -0.33 6.94
N ARG A 66 20.03 -0.45 5.75
CA ARG A 66 20.58 0.67 5.00
C ARG A 66 19.84 0.75 3.69
N CYS A 67 19.37 1.93 3.34
CA CYS A 67 18.86 2.18 2.01
C CYS A 67 19.56 3.38 1.40
N ALA A 68 19.87 3.31 0.11
CA ALA A 68 20.33 4.48 -0.62
C ALA A 68 19.14 5.43 -0.78
N VAL A 69 19.12 6.49 0.01
CA VAL A 69 18.09 7.53 -0.10
C VAL A 69 18.69 8.67 -0.90
N PRO A 70 18.06 9.06 -2.02
CA PRO A 70 18.50 10.24 -2.74
C PRO A 70 18.43 11.46 -1.83
N SER A 71 19.41 12.35 -1.98
CA SER A 71 19.56 13.56 -1.15
C SER A 71 18.36 14.51 -1.19
N ALA A 72 17.41 14.27 -2.09
CA ALA A 72 16.15 15.00 -2.22
C ALA A 72 14.99 14.02 -2.41
N ALA A 73 13.83 14.38 -1.88
CA ALA A 73 12.57 13.72 -2.19
C ALA A 73 12.32 13.76 -3.71
N PRO A 74 11.72 12.72 -4.31
CA PRO A 74 11.34 12.80 -5.71
C PRO A 74 10.21 13.82 -5.91
N LEU A 75 10.29 14.59 -6.99
CA LEU A 75 9.13 15.31 -7.51
C LEU A 75 8.02 14.30 -7.87
N PRO A 76 6.73 14.64 -7.72
CA PRO A 76 5.61 13.77 -8.08
C PRO A 76 5.73 13.15 -9.46
N ASP A 77 6.16 13.95 -10.45
CA ASP A 77 6.34 13.51 -11.83
C ASP A 77 7.37 12.38 -11.98
N ASN A 78 8.37 12.39 -11.10
CA ASN A 78 9.46 11.42 -11.07
C ASN A 78 9.28 10.34 -10.01
N PHE A 79 8.19 10.37 -9.23
CA PHE A 79 7.99 9.47 -8.09
C PHE A 79 8.08 7.99 -8.50
N LEU A 80 7.34 7.58 -9.53
CA LEU A 80 7.33 6.17 -9.97
C LEU A 80 8.67 5.72 -10.53
N GLN A 81 9.37 6.59 -11.26
CA GLN A 81 10.71 6.31 -11.77
C GLN A 81 11.70 6.16 -10.62
N TRP A 82 11.68 7.10 -9.69
CA TRP A 82 12.49 7.07 -8.48
C TRP A 82 12.20 5.82 -7.63
N PHE A 83 10.93 5.48 -7.45
CA PHE A 83 10.50 4.34 -6.67
C PHE A 83 11.02 3.04 -7.30
N SER A 84 10.90 2.90 -8.61
CA SER A 84 11.44 1.75 -9.36
C SER A 84 12.98 1.62 -9.20
N VAL A 85 13.71 2.73 -9.25
CA VAL A 85 15.17 2.75 -9.04
C VAL A 85 15.52 2.38 -7.60
N TYR A 86 14.79 2.92 -6.62
CA TYR A 86 14.95 2.58 -5.20
C TYR A 86 14.78 1.08 -4.96
N LEU A 87 13.71 0.49 -5.51
CA LEU A 87 13.41 -0.94 -5.39
C LEU A 87 14.49 -1.82 -6.02
N SER A 88 14.99 -1.44 -7.19
CA SER A 88 16.04 -2.18 -7.89
C SER A 88 17.33 -2.28 -7.06
N ARG A 89 17.62 -1.28 -6.21
CA ARG A 89 18.78 -1.29 -5.31
C ARG A 89 18.57 -2.11 -4.03
N LYS A 90 17.32 -2.32 -3.60
CA LYS A 90 16.98 -3.04 -2.36
C LYS A 90 16.90 -4.58 -2.55
N ARG A 91 17.09 -5.09 -3.77
CA ARG A 91 16.86 -6.51 -4.10
C ARG A 91 17.79 -7.49 -3.36
N ASP A 92 18.95 -7.05 -2.89
CA ASP A 92 19.87 -7.90 -2.14
C ASP A 92 19.45 -8.01 -0.66
N GLY A 93 18.79 -9.13 -0.31
CA GLY A 93 18.33 -9.44 1.06
C GLY A 93 16.94 -8.93 1.47
N ALA A 94 16.17 -8.31 0.57
CA ALA A 94 14.78 -7.92 0.86
C ALA A 94 13.84 -9.12 0.96
N ARG A 95 12.91 -9.09 1.93
CA ARG A 95 11.93 -10.16 2.18
C ARG A 95 10.76 -10.19 1.18
N GLY A 96 10.66 -9.19 0.31
CA GLY A 96 9.55 -9.01 -0.63
C GLY A 96 9.90 -8.16 -1.84
N TRP A 97 8.95 -8.02 -2.76
CA TRP A 97 9.05 -7.18 -3.96
C TRP A 97 7.79 -6.34 -4.16
N TRP A 98 7.94 -5.23 -4.86
CA TRP A 98 6.83 -4.35 -5.20
C TRP A 98 6.31 -4.66 -6.59
N ASN A 99 4.99 -4.78 -6.72
CA ASN A 99 4.29 -4.76 -8.00
C ASN A 99 3.70 -3.37 -8.21
N ILE A 100 3.94 -2.81 -9.39
CA ILE A 100 3.45 -1.50 -9.82
C ILE A 100 2.54 -1.73 -11.00
N SER A 101 1.28 -1.31 -10.91
CA SER A 101 0.31 -1.46 -11.99
C SER A 101 -0.46 -0.17 -12.20
N SER A 102 -0.60 0.27 -13.45
CA SER A 102 -1.47 1.38 -13.81
C SER A 102 -2.93 0.99 -13.57
N ASP A 103 -3.70 1.92 -13.03
CA ASP A 103 -5.12 1.77 -12.80
C ASP A 103 -5.87 2.51 -13.92
N ASN A 104 -6.37 1.74 -14.90
CA ASN A 104 -6.98 2.29 -16.11
C ASN A 104 -8.36 2.90 -15.77
N VAL A 105 -8.40 4.18 -15.38
CA VAL A 105 -9.66 4.92 -15.26
C VAL A 105 -9.51 6.30 -15.83
N ALA A 106 -10.18 6.58 -16.94
CA ALA A 106 -10.22 7.90 -17.54
C ALA A 106 -10.82 8.93 -16.57
N CYS A 107 -10.16 10.06 -16.39
CA CYS A 107 -10.84 11.26 -15.93
C CYS A 107 -11.74 11.74 -17.07
N GLU A 108 -12.94 12.23 -16.76
CA GLU A 108 -13.77 12.89 -17.77
C GLU A 108 -13.04 14.16 -18.22
N ASN A 109 -12.55 14.13 -19.46
CA ASN A 109 -11.63 15.07 -20.13
C ASN A 109 -10.14 14.70 -20.03
N GLU A 110 -9.70 14.07 -21.12
CA GLU A 110 -8.32 13.79 -21.56
C GLU A 110 -7.51 12.69 -20.84
N SER A 111 -7.27 11.62 -21.62
CA SER A 111 -6.25 10.56 -21.51
C SER A 111 -6.12 9.78 -20.19
N ALA A 112 -6.34 8.46 -20.31
CA ALA A 112 -5.93 7.35 -19.43
C ALA A 112 -5.48 7.68 -17.99
N GLY A 113 -6.22 7.12 -17.03
CA GLY A 113 -5.99 7.19 -15.60
C GLY A 113 -4.54 7.15 -15.15
N ASP A 114 -4.16 8.23 -14.48
CA ASP A 114 -2.86 8.43 -13.86
C ASP A 114 -2.75 7.78 -12.46
N GLY A 115 -3.76 7.00 -12.08
CA GLY A 115 -3.71 6.19 -10.87
C GLY A 115 -2.72 5.04 -11.03
N THR A 116 -1.84 4.85 -10.06
CA THR A 116 -0.93 3.72 -9.98
C THR A 116 -1.13 2.99 -8.67
N ARG A 117 -1.41 1.69 -8.74
CA ARG A 117 -1.46 0.80 -7.59
C ARG A 117 -0.07 0.24 -7.32
N LEU A 118 0.31 0.25 -6.05
CA LEU A 118 1.60 -0.19 -5.54
C LEU A 118 1.33 -1.29 -4.51
N LEU A 119 1.86 -2.49 -4.72
CA LEU A 119 1.64 -3.64 -3.82
C LEU A 119 2.97 -4.24 -3.38
N LEU A 120 3.28 -4.23 -2.08
CA LEU A 120 4.41 -5.00 -1.54
C LEU A 120 3.96 -6.44 -1.32
N ASN A 121 4.64 -7.40 -1.95
CA ASN A 121 4.37 -8.82 -1.84
C ASN A 121 5.55 -9.52 -1.17
N MET A 122 5.27 -10.54 -0.36
CA MET A 122 6.31 -11.38 0.26
C MET A 122 6.53 -12.65 -0.56
N ALA A 123 7.78 -13.13 -0.56
CA ALA A 123 8.08 -14.42 -1.18
C ALA A 123 7.54 -15.55 -0.30
N THR A 124 6.46 -16.18 -0.76
CA THR A 124 5.82 -17.28 -0.01
C THR A 124 6.59 -18.60 -0.12
N SER A 125 7.51 -18.75 -1.08
CA SER A 125 8.45 -19.89 -1.20
C SER A 125 9.39 -19.68 -2.41
N PRO A 126 10.66 -20.13 -2.38
CA PRO A 126 11.57 -20.07 -3.54
C PRO A 126 11.15 -20.99 -4.71
N ALA A 127 10.12 -21.83 -4.56
CA ALA A 127 9.65 -22.77 -5.59
C ALA A 127 8.50 -22.25 -6.46
N CYS A 128 7.98 -21.04 -6.21
CA CYS A 128 6.86 -20.50 -6.98
C CYS A 128 7.39 -19.74 -8.21
N ASN A 129 7.58 -20.46 -9.30
CA ASN A 129 7.86 -19.89 -10.61
C ASN A 129 6.61 -19.16 -11.11
N GLU A 130 6.71 -17.85 -11.33
CA GLU A 130 5.81 -17.01 -12.14
C GLU A 130 4.35 -17.44 -12.16
N VAL A 131 3.62 -17.21 -11.06
CA VAL A 131 2.15 -17.28 -11.07
C VAL A 131 1.64 -15.97 -10.50
N GLN A 132 0.65 -15.39 -11.19
CA GLN A 132 -0.08 -14.17 -10.84
C GLN A 132 -0.03 -13.84 -9.35
N THR A 133 0.48 -12.65 -9.03
CA THR A 133 0.55 -12.11 -7.69
C THR A 133 -0.85 -12.02 -7.09
N GLY A 134 -1.22 -13.07 -6.36
CA GLY A 134 -2.45 -13.15 -5.62
C GLY A 134 -2.42 -12.17 -4.44
N TRP A 135 -3.60 -11.71 -4.07
CA TRP A 135 -3.83 -10.83 -2.92
C TRP A 135 -3.46 -11.49 -1.58
N ASP A 136 -3.20 -12.79 -1.56
CA ASP A 136 -2.76 -13.61 -0.43
C ASP A 136 -1.32 -13.34 0.00
N SER A 137 -0.48 -12.81 -0.90
CA SER A 137 0.93 -12.50 -0.62
C SER A 137 1.20 -11.01 -0.32
N VAL A 138 0.20 -10.16 -0.50
CA VAL A 138 0.31 -8.70 -0.34
C VAL A 138 0.42 -8.30 1.15
N GLN A 139 1.44 -7.51 1.49
CA GLN A 139 1.67 -6.98 2.83
C GLN A 139 1.37 -5.48 2.97
N VAL A 140 1.61 -4.70 1.93
CA VAL A 140 1.35 -3.25 1.95
C VAL A 140 0.66 -2.88 0.64
N ILE A 141 -0.35 -2.03 0.75
CA ILE A 141 -1.07 -1.46 -0.40
C ILE A 141 -0.79 0.03 -0.52
N GLY A 142 -0.68 0.53 -1.73
CA GLY A 142 -0.46 1.93 -2.01
C GLY A 142 -1.26 2.36 -3.23
N GLN A 143 -1.80 3.57 -3.17
CA GLN A 143 -2.44 4.20 -4.32
C GLN A 143 -1.77 5.57 -4.55
N PHE A 144 -1.22 5.74 -5.74
CA PHE A 144 -0.53 6.95 -6.17
C PHE A 144 -1.28 7.62 -7.31
N TYR A 145 -1.40 8.94 -7.28
CA TYR A 145 -1.83 9.76 -8.40
C TYR A 145 -0.83 10.89 -8.57
N ARG A 146 -0.28 11.08 -9.78
CA ARG A 146 0.69 12.16 -10.06
C ARG A 146 0.03 13.52 -9.88
N HIS A 147 -1.24 13.63 -10.27
CA HIS A 147 -2.01 14.86 -10.16
C HIS A 147 -3.29 14.69 -9.34
N ALA A 148 -3.79 15.79 -8.79
CA ALA A 148 -5.04 15.85 -8.03
C ALA A 148 -6.31 15.76 -8.92
N CYS A 149 -6.21 15.18 -10.11
CA CYS A 149 -7.31 15.09 -11.10
C CYS A 149 -8.45 14.17 -10.65
N VAL A 150 -8.14 13.15 -9.86
CA VAL A 150 -9.15 12.27 -9.23
C VAL A 150 -9.61 12.89 -7.92
N SER A 151 -10.90 12.79 -7.62
CA SER A 151 -11.42 13.26 -6.33
C SER A 151 -10.76 12.48 -5.17
N TYR A 152 -10.67 13.11 -4.00
CA TYR A 152 -10.08 12.45 -2.83
C TYR A 152 -10.83 11.15 -2.49
N GLN A 153 -12.16 11.20 -2.53
CA GLN A 153 -13.03 10.07 -2.22
C GLN A 153 -12.84 8.92 -3.21
N ASP A 154 -12.80 9.20 -4.52
CA ASP A 154 -12.62 8.16 -5.53
C ASP A 154 -11.27 7.47 -5.40
N GLY A 155 -10.20 8.24 -5.15
CA GLY A 155 -8.87 7.68 -4.99
C GLY A 155 -8.74 6.85 -3.71
N LEU A 156 -9.31 7.33 -2.59
CA LEU A 156 -9.36 6.58 -1.33
C LEU A 156 -10.19 5.31 -1.48
N LEU A 157 -11.32 5.35 -2.18
CA LEU A 157 -12.16 4.18 -2.46
C LEU A 157 -11.36 3.07 -3.16
N ARG A 158 -10.42 3.42 -4.05
CA ARG A 158 -9.55 2.40 -4.70
C ARG A 158 -8.56 1.76 -3.75
N LEU A 159 -8.03 2.55 -2.82
CA LEU A 159 -7.21 2.01 -1.75
C LEU A 159 -8.05 1.05 -0.89
N CYS A 160 -9.28 1.44 -0.52
CA CYS A 160 -10.21 0.58 0.21
C CYS A 160 -10.57 -0.71 -0.55
N ARG A 161 -10.78 -0.66 -1.87
CA ARG A 161 -10.96 -1.85 -2.71
C ARG A 161 -9.78 -2.80 -2.61
N SER A 162 -8.56 -2.26 -2.68
CA SER A 162 -7.34 -3.06 -2.54
C SER A 162 -7.25 -3.68 -1.13
N ALA A 163 -7.62 -2.93 -0.10
CA ALA A 163 -7.68 -3.44 1.28
C ALA A 163 -8.68 -4.58 1.42
N TYR A 164 -9.88 -4.42 0.85
CA TYR A 164 -10.91 -5.45 0.82
C TYR A 164 -10.41 -6.74 0.17
N GLN A 165 -9.75 -6.64 -1.00
CA GLN A 165 -9.21 -7.80 -1.71
C GLN A 165 -8.15 -8.55 -0.89
N VAL A 166 -7.29 -7.82 -0.18
CA VAL A 166 -6.31 -8.38 0.76
C VAL A 166 -7.01 -9.06 1.93
N SER A 167 -7.97 -8.40 2.59
CA SER A 167 -8.71 -8.96 3.72
C SER A 167 -9.48 -10.22 3.36
N ALA A 168 -10.09 -10.26 2.17
CA ALA A 168 -10.79 -11.43 1.66
C ALA A 168 -9.84 -12.61 1.40
N SER A 169 -8.62 -12.32 0.94
CA SER A 169 -7.61 -13.34 0.62
C SER A 169 -6.76 -13.75 1.83
N GLN A 170 -6.74 -12.93 2.88
CA GLN A 170 -5.97 -13.14 4.11
C GLN A 170 -6.86 -13.00 5.36
N PRO A 171 -7.82 -13.91 5.60
CA PRO A 171 -8.83 -13.75 6.64
C PRO A 171 -8.24 -13.73 8.06
N THR A 172 -7.06 -14.31 8.29
CA THR A 172 -6.37 -14.31 9.59
C THR A 172 -5.58 -13.03 9.86
N ARG A 173 -5.48 -12.13 8.88
CA ARG A 173 -4.73 -10.89 9.02
C ARG A 173 -5.50 -9.89 9.88
N PHE A 174 -4.82 -9.34 10.89
CA PHE A 174 -5.42 -8.40 11.83
C PHE A 174 -5.41 -6.95 11.33
N PHE A 175 -4.33 -6.54 10.66
CA PHE A 175 -4.17 -5.20 10.14
C PHE A 175 -3.46 -5.20 8.79
N LEU A 176 -3.74 -4.20 7.97
CA LEU A 176 -3.08 -3.91 6.71
C LEU A 176 -2.56 -2.48 6.73
N HIS A 177 -1.26 -2.32 6.51
CA HIS A 177 -0.68 -1.01 6.23
C HIS A 177 -0.97 -0.60 4.79
N GLY A 178 -1.25 0.69 4.61
CA GLY A 178 -1.26 1.28 3.29
C GLY A 178 -0.88 2.73 3.29
N PHE A 179 -0.83 3.31 2.10
CA PHE A 179 -0.64 4.73 1.93
C PHE A 179 -1.40 5.25 0.72
N TYR A 180 -1.85 6.49 0.83
CA TYR A 180 -2.50 7.21 -0.25
C TYR A 180 -1.66 8.44 -0.59
N MET A 181 -1.24 8.56 -1.85
CA MET A 181 -0.39 9.64 -2.31
C MET A 181 -1.03 10.37 -3.49
N ARG A 182 -1.12 11.70 -3.38
CA ARG A 182 -1.66 12.61 -4.39
C ARG A 182 -0.66 13.74 -4.63
N GLY A 183 0.01 13.72 -5.76
CA GLY A 183 1.16 14.61 -5.97
C GLY A 183 2.25 14.32 -4.94
N SER A 184 2.66 15.34 -4.19
CA SER A 184 3.67 15.24 -3.11
C SER A 184 3.06 14.90 -1.74
N LEU A 185 1.73 15.00 -1.62
CA LEU A 185 1.02 14.79 -0.37
C LEU A 185 0.77 13.31 -0.12
N ILE A 186 1.04 12.86 1.10
CA ILE A 186 0.86 11.47 1.50
C ILE A 186 0.11 11.36 2.83
N GLU A 187 -0.75 10.35 2.89
CA GLU A 187 -1.43 9.86 4.08
C GLU A 187 -1.06 8.40 4.28
N LEU A 188 -0.74 8.03 5.52
CA LEU A 188 -0.53 6.63 5.89
C LEU A 188 -1.80 6.07 6.51
N TRP A 189 -2.07 4.81 6.22
CA TRP A 189 -3.31 4.13 6.57
C TRP A 189 -3.03 2.81 7.26
N VAL A 190 -3.86 2.48 8.25
CA VAL A 190 -4.01 1.13 8.79
C VAL A 190 -5.47 0.72 8.65
N PHE A 191 -5.69 -0.42 8.00
CA PHE A 191 -6.99 -1.05 7.88
C PHE A 191 -7.04 -2.23 8.84
N ASP A 192 -8.02 -2.28 9.74
CA ASP A 192 -8.30 -3.44 10.57
C ASP A 192 -9.79 -3.78 10.54
N ARG A 193 -10.22 -4.72 11.39
CA ARG A 193 -11.62 -5.15 11.47
C ARG A 193 -12.54 -4.14 12.16
N SER A 194 -11.99 -3.17 12.87
CA SER A 194 -12.72 -2.12 13.59
C SER A 194 -12.85 -0.84 12.76
N GLY A 195 -11.94 -0.58 11.83
CA GLY A 195 -12.04 0.55 10.92
C GLY A 195 -10.75 0.90 10.20
N LEU A 196 -10.74 2.11 9.65
CA LEU A 196 -9.65 2.69 8.90
C LEU A 196 -9.05 3.81 9.73
N TYR A 197 -7.74 3.78 9.95
CA TYR A 197 -7.04 4.79 10.72
C TYR A 197 -6.03 5.51 9.82
N CYS A 198 -6.01 6.84 9.83
CA CYS A 198 -5.05 7.61 9.05
C CYS A 198 -4.13 8.50 9.90
N SER A 199 -2.94 8.74 9.36
CA SER A 199 -2.03 9.79 9.83
C SER A 199 -2.54 11.17 9.42
N ASP A 200 -1.90 12.21 9.96
CA ASP A 200 -1.90 13.53 9.32
C ASP A 200 -1.35 13.43 7.89
N VAL A 201 -1.83 14.30 7.00
CA VAL A 201 -1.24 14.50 5.68
C VAL A 201 0.12 15.16 5.84
N PHE A 202 1.12 14.69 5.12
CA PHE A 202 2.41 15.38 5.05
C PHE A 202 2.93 15.44 3.62
N ASP A 203 3.69 16.48 3.31
CA ASP A 203 4.34 16.63 2.02
C ASP A 203 5.71 15.94 2.04
N VAL A 204 5.93 14.99 1.12
CA VAL A 204 7.19 14.25 1.02
C VAL A 204 8.39 15.14 0.69
N GLU A 205 8.17 16.28 0.05
CA GLU A 205 9.18 17.25 -0.39
C GLU A 205 9.58 18.22 0.71
N GLU A 206 8.69 18.50 1.66
CA GLU A 206 8.89 19.57 2.64
C GLU A 206 10.10 19.31 3.54
N THR A 207 10.34 18.06 3.93
CA THR A 207 11.48 17.70 4.78
C THR A 207 12.06 16.32 4.47
N SER A 208 13.36 16.15 4.71
CA SER A 208 14.02 14.83 4.67
C SER A 208 13.42 13.83 5.66
N SER A 209 12.86 14.31 6.77
CA SER A 209 12.10 13.50 7.72
C SER A 209 10.80 12.95 7.13
N ASN A 210 10.11 13.71 6.28
CA ASN A 210 8.91 13.25 5.59
C ASN A 210 9.22 12.18 4.54
N SER A 211 10.31 12.34 3.78
CA SER A 211 10.78 11.28 2.88
C SER A 211 11.10 10.00 3.66
N SER A 212 11.74 10.14 4.83
CA SER A 212 12.04 9.02 5.75
C SER A 212 10.79 8.28 6.24
N ARG A 213 9.69 9.00 6.52
CA ARG A 213 8.38 8.41 6.88
C ARG A 213 7.75 7.64 5.72
N LEU A 214 7.87 8.13 4.49
CA LEU A 214 7.42 7.36 3.32
C LEU A 214 8.26 6.07 3.14
N PHE A 215 9.57 6.14 3.36
CA PHE A 215 10.41 4.95 3.32
C PHE A 215 10.01 3.92 4.37
N SER A 216 9.66 4.35 5.59
CA SER A 216 9.19 3.43 6.64
C SER A 216 7.96 2.66 6.18
N ALA A 217 6.95 3.37 5.67
CA ALA A 217 5.69 2.81 5.23
C ALA A 217 5.85 1.83 4.05
N THR A 218 6.85 2.04 3.22
CA THR A 218 7.14 1.20 2.05
C THR A 218 8.13 0.07 2.32
N SER A 219 8.70 0.01 3.53
CA SER A 219 9.82 -0.88 3.83
C SER A 219 9.48 -2.21 4.51
N GLY A 220 8.25 -2.38 5.04
CA GLY A 220 7.65 -3.65 5.48
C GLY A 220 8.55 -4.58 6.28
#